data_AF-A0A352S2Y6-F1
#
_entry.id   AF-A0A352S2Y6-F1
#
_cell.length_a   1.000
_cell.length_b   1.000
_cell.length_c   1.000
_cell.angle_alpha   90.00
_cell.angle_beta   90.00
_cell.angle_gamma   90.00
#
_symmetry.space_group_name_H-M   'P 1'
#
loop_
_entity.id
_entity.type
_entity.pdbx_description
1 polymer ?
#
loop_
_entity_poly.entity_id
_entity_poly.type
_entity_poly.pdbx_seq_one_letter_code
_entity_poly.pdbx_strand_id
1 'polypeptide(L)'
;EVNKGLNCVKGYFLSKIMYGQDRLTKPLLRMKNGKYDKNGEFAPVSWDRAFDEMETQFKRVLKEKGPTAVGMFGSGQWTVWEGYAASKLYKAGFRSNNIDPNARHCMASAVTGFMRPFGMDEPMGCYDDIEAADVFVLWGSNMAEMHPILWTRITDRRLSHPKTRVAVLSTFTHRSFDLADIPVIFKPQTDLAMLNFIANYIIRNNKVNKDFVNKYTVFKEGVTDIGYGLRPDNPLQKAAKNAGNPNESKPITFDDFAKFVSKYDADYVSKLSGVPKKQLEQLAELYADPNLKVMSLWTMGFNQHTRGTWVNNMAYNVHLLTGKIATPGNSPFSLTGQPSACGTAREVGTFSHRLPADMVVTNPKHREEAERIWKLPPGTIPDKPGYHAVLQNRMLRDGKLNAYWVQVNNNMQAAANMMEETLPGYRNPKNFIVVSDAYPTVTALSADLILP
;
A
#
# COMPACT_ATOMS: atom_id res chain seq x y z
N GLU A 1 -15.07 -19.39 -5.73
CA GLU A 1 -13.90 -19.60 -6.62
C GLU A 1 -13.46 -18.28 -7.25
N VAL A 2 -12.17 -18.08 -7.54
CA VAL A 2 -11.65 -16.79 -8.04
C VAL A 2 -11.92 -16.60 -9.54
N ASN A 3 -11.50 -17.55 -10.37
CA ASN A 3 -11.38 -17.37 -11.83
C ASN A 3 -12.10 -18.41 -12.68
N LYS A 4 -12.58 -19.53 -12.09
CA LYS A 4 -13.36 -20.58 -12.79
C LYS A 4 -12.76 -21.01 -14.14
N GLY A 5 -11.44 -21.18 -14.20
CA GLY A 5 -10.70 -21.59 -15.40
C GLY A 5 -10.19 -20.46 -16.29
N LEU A 6 -10.60 -19.21 -16.08
CA LEU A 6 -10.13 -18.07 -16.87
C LEU A 6 -8.75 -17.56 -16.45
N ASN A 7 -8.02 -17.02 -17.42
CA ASN A 7 -6.80 -16.25 -17.22
C ASN A 7 -6.82 -14.97 -18.05
N CYS A 8 -6.00 -13.99 -17.65
CA CYS A 8 -5.64 -12.88 -18.53
C CYS A 8 -4.39 -13.23 -19.33
N VAL A 9 -4.01 -12.38 -20.29
CA VAL A 9 -2.81 -12.60 -21.13
C VAL A 9 -1.56 -12.93 -20.32
N LYS A 10 -1.34 -12.27 -19.17
CA LYS A 10 -0.18 -12.53 -18.30
C LYS A 10 -0.19 -13.96 -17.75
N GLY A 11 -1.36 -14.45 -17.34
CA GLY A 11 -1.55 -15.80 -16.80
C GLY A 11 -1.25 -16.88 -17.85
N TYR A 12 -1.69 -16.68 -19.10
CA TYR A 12 -1.42 -17.62 -20.19
C TYR A 12 0.08 -17.75 -20.54
N PHE A 13 0.89 -16.73 -20.24
CA PHE A 13 2.34 -16.76 -20.48
C PHE A 13 3.18 -17.12 -19.24
N LEU A 14 2.57 -17.61 -18.15
CA LEU A 14 3.30 -18.06 -16.96
C LEU A 14 4.34 -19.15 -17.27
N SER A 15 4.12 -19.97 -18.31
CA SER A 15 5.08 -20.99 -18.75
C SER A 15 6.40 -20.41 -19.26
N LYS A 16 6.52 -19.09 -19.48
CA LYS A 16 7.72 -18.46 -20.05
C LYS A 16 8.54 -17.64 -19.07
N ILE A 17 7.96 -17.17 -17.96
CA ILE A 17 8.57 -16.14 -17.10
C ILE A 17 9.86 -16.58 -16.40
N MET A 18 10.13 -17.88 -16.33
CA MET A 18 11.34 -18.45 -15.72
C MET A 18 12.45 -18.75 -16.73
N TYR A 19 12.22 -18.58 -18.03
CA TYR A 19 13.10 -19.07 -19.09
C TYR A 19 13.68 -17.96 -19.97
N GLY A 20 13.74 -16.72 -19.46
CA GLY A 20 14.57 -15.70 -20.10
C GLY A 20 16.03 -16.17 -20.14
N GLN A 21 16.71 -15.93 -21.26
CA GLN A 21 18.03 -16.51 -21.54
C GLN A 21 19.10 -16.08 -20.53
N ASP A 22 18.92 -14.93 -19.91
CA ASP A 22 19.84 -14.25 -18.99
C ASP A 22 19.46 -14.43 -17.52
N ARG A 23 18.70 -15.48 -17.17
CA ARG A 23 18.49 -15.89 -15.77
C ARG A 23 19.82 -15.87 -15.00
N LEU A 24 19.82 -15.26 -13.83
CA LEU A 24 20.98 -15.27 -12.97
C LEU A 24 21.25 -16.70 -12.49
N THR A 25 22.48 -17.19 -12.64
CA THR A 25 22.86 -18.58 -12.29
C THR A 25 23.98 -18.68 -11.26
N LYS A 26 24.67 -17.57 -10.96
CA LYS A 26 25.79 -17.51 -10.01
C LYS A 26 25.75 -16.18 -9.25
N PRO A 27 26.16 -16.15 -7.98
CA PRO A 27 26.41 -14.89 -7.28
C PRO A 27 27.41 -14.02 -8.05
N LEU A 28 27.15 -12.72 -8.14
CA LEU A 28 28.00 -11.75 -8.82
C LEU A 28 28.40 -10.65 -7.83
N LEU A 29 29.70 -10.50 -7.57
CA LEU A 29 30.24 -9.49 -6.66
C LEU A 29 31.06 -8.47 -7.45
N ARG A 30 30.97 -7.18 -7.11
CA ARG A 30 31.87 -6.16 -7.67
C ARG A 30 33.30 -6.37 -7.18
N MET A 31 34.22 -6.63 -8.10
CA MET A 31 35.59 -6.99 -7.80
C MET A 31 36.59 -6.11 -8.54
N LYS A 32 37.70 -5.79 -7.88
CA LYS A 32 38.88 -5.18 -8.49
C LYS A 32 40.13 -5.72 -7.81
N ASN A 33 41.11 -6.19 -8.57
CA ASN A 33 42.35 -6.78 -8.04
C ASN A 33 42.11 -7.90 -7.01
N GLY A 34 41.17 -8.80 -7.31
CA GLY A 34 40.91 -10.01 -6.49
C GLY A 34 40.15 -9.77 -5.18
N LYS A 35 39.64 -8.56 -4.92
CA LYS A 35 38.88 -8.22 -3.71
C LYS A 35 37.62 -7.41 -4.05
N TYR A 36 36.69 -7.36 -3.11
CA TYR A 36 35.51 -6.50 -3.21
C TYR A 36 35.93 -5.04 -3.40
N ASP A 37 35.33 -4.37 -4.37
CA ASP A 37 35.51 -2.94 -4.62
C ASP A 37 34.17 -2.36 -5.11
N LYS A 38 33.69 -1.29 -4.46
CA LYS A 38 32.45 -0.60 -4.83
C LYS A 38 32.42 -0.18 -6.31
N ASN A 39 33.58 0.17 -6.86
CA ASN A 39 33.77 0.63 -8.23
C ASN A 39 34.30 -0.48 -9.16
N GLY A 40 34.36 -1.73 -8.68
CA GLY A 40 34.74 -2.89 -9.47
C GLY A 40 33.64 -3.34 -10.45
N GLU A 41 34.04 -4.23 -11.36
CA GLU A 41 33.13 -4.91 -12.27
C GLU A 41 32.55 -6.16 -11.62
N PHE A 42 31.34 -6.57 -12.02
CA PHE A 42 30.76 -7.80 -11.50
C PHE A 42 31.54 -9.02 -11.99
N ALA A 43 32.01 -9.84 -11.06
CA ALA A 43 32.63 -11.12 -11.32
C ALA A 43 31.86 -12.24 -10.61
N PRO A 44 31.75 -13.44 -11.22
CA PRO A 44 31.11 -14.57 -10.57
C PRO A 44 31.91 -15.05 -9.36
N VAL A 45 31.23 -15.33 -8.26
CA VAL A 45 31.81 -15.87 -7.02
C VAL A 45 30.98 -17.06 -6.52
N SER A 46 31.55 -17.87 -5.61
CA SER A 46 30.80 -18.94 -4.94
C SER A 46 29.79 -18.35 -3.94
N TRP A 47 28.81 -19.15 -3.53
CA TRP A 47 27.90 -18.78 -2.45
C TRP A 47 28.63 -18.51 -1.14
N ASP A 48 29.60 -19.34 -0.78
CA ASP A 48 30.42 -19.13 0.41
C ASP A 48 31.11 -17.77 0.37
N ARG A 49 31.75 -17.42 -0.77
CA ARG A 49 32.41 -16.13 -0.90
C ARG A 49 31.43 -14.95 -0.87
N ALA A 50 30.24 -15.11 -1.43
CA ALA A 50 29.19 -14.09 -1.37
C ALA A 50 28.74 -13.85 0.08
N PHE A 51 28.50 -14.93 0.84
CA PHE A 51 28.14 -14.85 2.25
C PHE A 51 29.29 -14.36 3.13
N ASP A 52 30.54 -14.72 2.85
CA ASP A 52 31.72 -14.18 3.56
C ASP A 52 31.76 -12.65 3.48
N GLU A 53 31.52 -12.10 2.28
CA GLU A 53 31.50 -10.65 2.09
C GLU A 53 30.28 -10.02 2.78
N MET A 54 29.09 -10.62 2.67
CA MET A 54 27.91 -10.16 3.40
C MET A 54 28.14 -10.17 4.92
N GLU A 55 28.66 -11.26 5.47
CA GLU A 55 28.97 -11.40 6.88
C GLU A 55 29.95 -10.31 7.32
N THR A 56 31.04 -10.14 6.57
CA THR A 56 32.05 -9.10 6.84
C THR A 56 31.43 -7.71 6.88
N GLN A 57 30.62 -7.35 5.88
CA GLN A 57 30.00 -6.04 5.77
C GLN A 57 28.94 -5.80 6.85
N PHE A 58 28.05 -6.77 7.09
CA PHE A 58 27.00 -6.65 8.11
C PHE A 58 27.60 -6.60 9.52
N LYS A 59 28.56 -7.48 9.86
CA LYS A 59 29.23 -7.44 11.17
C LYS A 59 29.99 -6.13 11.38
N ARG A 60 30.69 -5.63 10.36
CA ARG A 60 31.36 -4.32 10.42
C ARG A 60 30.37 -3.20 10.73
N VAL A 61 29.29 -3.11 9.97
CA VAL A 61 28.25 -2.06 10.15
C VAL A 61 27.56 -2.18 11.51
N LEU A 62 27.21 -3.40 11.95
CA LEU A 62 26.63 -3.63 13.26
C LEU A 62 27.58 -3.21 14.40
N LYS A 63 28.87 -3.51 14.29
CA LYS A 63 29.88 -3.12 15.27
C LYS A 63 30.09 -1.61 15.33
N GLU A 64 30.12 -0.94 14.18
CA GLU A 64 30.40 0.50 14.07
C GLU A 64 29.20 1.38 14.41
N LYS A 65 27.98 0.96 14.02
CA LYS A 65 26.79 1.83 14.03
C LYS A 65 25.54 1.18 14.63
N GLY A 66 25.59 -0.10 14.97
CA GLY A 66 24.47 -0.82 15.53
C GLY A 66 23.37 -1.15 14.51
N PRO A 67 22.22 -1.68 14.98
CA PRO A 67 21.21 -2.30 14.13
C PRO A 67 20.40 -1.31 13.29
N THR A 68 20.43 -0.02 13.63
CA THR A 68 19.76 1.02 12.83
C THR A 68 20.47 1.28 11.50
N ALA A 69 21.70 0.79 11.31
CA ALA A 69 22.47 0.95 10.07
C ALA A 69 22.44 -0.27 9.15
N VAL A 70 21.73 -1.34 9.51
CA VAL A 70 21.42 -2.47 8.61
C VAL A 70 19.95 -2.44 8.23
N GLY A 71 19.58 -2.96 7.06
CA GLY A 71 18.19 -2.98 6.62
C GLY A 71 17.91 -3.96 5.49
N MET A 72 16.63 -4.15 5.22
CA MET A 72 16.10 -4.98 4.14
C MET A 72 14.94 -4.30 3.44
N PHE A 73 14.89 -4.48 2.12
CA PHE A 73 13.74 -4.13 1.31
C PHE A 73 13.08 -5.37 0.74
N GLY A 74 11.92 -5.68 1.31
CA GLY A 74 11.17 -6.88 1.03
C GLY A 74 10.12 -6.74 -0.06
N SER A 75 9.26 -7.75 -0.15
CA SER A 75 8.27 -7.81 -1.23
C SER A 75 6.94 -8.42 -0.81
N GLY A 76 5.84 -7.86 -1.33
CA GLY A 76 4.54 -8.53 -1.37
C GLY A 76 4.46 -9.67 -2.41
N GLN A 77 5.58 -10.05 -3.03
CA GLN A 77 5.69 -11.22 -3.90
C GLN A 77 6.53 -12.35 -3.27
N TRP A 78 7.07 -12.12 -2.07
CA TRP A 78 7.59 -13.21 -1.26
C TRP A 78 6.46 -14.20 -0.95
N THR A 79 6.84 -15.46 -0.82
CA THR A 79 6.05 -16.45 -0.08
C THR A 79 5.87 -16.00 1.37
N VAL A 80 4.84 -16.52 2.03
CA VAL A 80 4.51 -16.19 3.42
C VAL A 80 5.71 -16.50 4.34
N TRP A 81 6.34 -17.66 4.16
CA TRP A 81 7.46 -18.08 5.01
C TRP A 81 8.76 -17.30 4.74
N GLU A 82 9.02 -16.86 3.52
CA GLU A 82 10.15 -15.94 3.24
C GLU A 82 9.96 -14.62 4.00
N GLY A 83 8.77 -14.02 3.93
CA GLY A 83 8.46 -12.81 4.69
C GLY A 83 8.58 -13.02 6.21
N TYR A 84 8.13 -14.18 6.71
CA TYR A 84 8.22 -14.52 8.13
C TYR A 84 9.66 -14.73 8.59
N ALA A 85 10.47 -15.46 7.82
CA ALA A 85 11.88 -15.66 8.08
C ALA A 85 12.65 -14.33 8.04
N ALA A 86 12.39 -13.48 7.06
CA ALA A 86 12.99 -12.14 6.96
C ALA A 86 12.63 -11.27 8.17
N SER A 87 11.35 -11.28 8.59
CA SER A 87 10.87 -10.56 9.76
C SER A 87 11.59 -11.01 11.04
N LYS A 88 11.74 -12.33 11.24
CA LYS A 88 12.50 -12.87 12.38
C LYS A 88 13.99 -12.53 12.31
N LEU A 89 14.63 -12.70 11.15
CA LEU A 89 16.04 -12.38 10.96
C LEU A 89 16.34 -10.94 11.38
N TYR A 90 15.52 -9.98 10.93
CA TYR A 90 15.76 -8.58 11.24
C TYR A 90 15.31 -8.18 12.65
N LYS A 91 14.08 -8.49 13.04
CA LYS A 91 13.50 -7.99 14.29
C LYS A 91 13.98 -8.75 15.52
N ALA A 92 14.17 -10.06 15.40
CA ALA A 92 14.61 -10.92 16.49
C ALA A 92 16.12 -11.22 16.45
N GLY A 93 16.69 -11.41 15.25
CA GLY A 93 18.12 -11.68 15.08
C GLY A 93 18.96 -10.42 15.18
N PHE A 94 18.88 -9.55 14.18
CA PHE A 94 19.65 -8.30 14.15
C PHE A 94 19.12 -7.22 15.09
N ARG A 95 17.92 -7.39 15.66
CA ARG A 95 17.25 -6.39 16.49
C ARG A 95 17.14 -5.04 15.77
N SER A 96 16.78 -5.12 14.49
CA SER A 96 16.54 -3.98 13.61
C SER A 96 15.12 -4.02 13.08
N ASN A 97 14.42 -2.88 13.18
CA ASN A 97 13.12 -2.69 12.54
C ASN A 97 13.23 -2.15 11.11
N ASN A 98 14.42 -2.08 10.52
CA ASN A 98 14.63 -1.57 9.16
C ASN A 98 14.32 -2.62 8.09
N ILE A 99 13.17 -3.27 8.19
CA ILE A 99 12.58 -4.12 7.16
C ILE A 99 11.27 -3.47 6.72
N ASP A 100 11.16 -3.15 5.43
CA ASP A 100 9.93 -2.60 4.84
C ASP A 100 9.79 -3.16 3.42
N PRO A 101 8.57 -3.36 2.89
CA PRO A 101 8.37 -4.00 1.60
C PRO A 101 8.01 -2.99 0.51
N ASN A 102 8.11 -3.40 -0.76
CA ASN A 102 7.49 -2.66 -1.87
C ASN A 102 5.97 -2.43 -1.69
N ALA A 103 5.28 -3.26 -0.91
CA ALA A 103 3.88 -3.04 -0.54
C ALA A 103 3.65 -1.74 0.25
N ARG A 104 4.71 -1.09 0.77
CA ARG A 104 4.66 0.29 1.28
C ARG A 104 4.21 1.29 0.23
N HIS A 105 4.67 1.12 -1.00
CA HIS A 105 4.30 1.96 -2.15
C HIS A 105 2.90 1.64 -2.67
N CYS A 106 2.23 0.63 -2.10
CA CYS A 106 1.00 0.06 -2.63
C CYS A 106 -0.14 0.13 -1.61
N MET A 107 -0.06 -0.64 -0.52
CA MET A 107 -1.22 -0.90 0.35
C MET A 107 -1.19 -0.12 1.67
N ALA A 108 -0.09 0.55 2.02
CA ALA A 108 0.05 1.18 3.34
C ALA A 108 -1.08 2.17 3.68
N SER A 109 -1.57 2.95 2.70
CA SER A 109 -2.72 3.85 2.88
C SER A 109 -4.04 3.11 3.13
N ALA A 110 -4.23 1.93 2.53
CA ALA A 110 -5.39 1.08 2.77
C ALA A 110 -5.30 0.44 4.15
N VAL A 111 -4.13 -0.07 4.54
CA VAL A 111 -3.89 -0.65 5.88
C VAL A 111 -4.23 0.37 6.97
N THR A 112 -3.69 1.58 6.90
CA THR A 112 -4.05 2.63 7.87
C THR A 112 -5.51 3.08 7.73
N GLY A 113 -6.08 2.97 6.53
CA GLY A 113 -7.50 3.15 6.25
C GLY A 113 -8.40 2.11 6.90
N PHE A 114 -7.92 0.88 7.12
CA PHE A 114 -8.62 -0.18 7.85
C PHE A 114 -8.42 -0.06 9.37
N MET A 115 -7.16 0.11 9.81
CA MET A 115 -6.83 0.17 11.24
C MET A 115 -7.49 1.33 11.99
N ARG A 116 -7.72 2.47 11.33
CA ARG A 116 -8.34 3.66 11.95
C ARG A 116 -9.82 3.46 12.33
N PRO A 117 -10.70 3.02 11.40
CA PRO A 117 -12.11 2.79 11.70
C PRO A 117 -12.41 1.40 12.28
N PHE A 118 -11.67 0.35 11.88
CA PHE A 118 -12.02 -1.04 12.21
C PHE A 118 -11.06 -1.72 13.19
N GLY A 119 -9.86 -1.17 13.39
CA GLY A 119 -8.86 -1.75 14.29
C GLY A 119 -8.28 -3.10 13.82
N MET A 120 -8.61 -3.53 12.62
CA MET A 120 -8.16 -4.77 11.99
C MET A 120 -8.00 -4.52 10.48
N ASP A 121 -6.97 -5.09 9.88
CA ASP A 121 -6.67 -4.95 8.46
C ASP A 121 -7.59 -5.83 7.57
N GLU A 122 -7.60 -5.53 6.27
CA GLU A 122 -8.19 -6.31 5.18
C GLU A 122 -9.71 -6.14 4.94
N PRO A 123 -10.18 -6.33 3.68
CA PRO A 123 -11.60 -6.22 3.36
C PRO A 123 -12.46 -7.20 4.18
N MET A 124 -13.60 -6.71 4.67
CA MET A 124 -14.63 -7.56 5.30
C MET A 124 -15.54 -8.27 4.29
N GLY A 125 -15.48 -7.88 3.02
CA GLY A 125 -16.19 -8.52 1.91
C GLY A 125 -15.33 -9.59 1.23
N CYS A 126 -15.86 -10.16 0.15
CA CYS A 126 -15.12 -11.13 -0.67
C CYS A 126 -15.55 -11.02 -2.15
N TYR A 127 -14.91 -11.79 -3.04
CA TYR A 127 -15.22 -11.68 -4.48
C TYR A 127 -16.64 -12.10 -4.84
N ASP A 128 -17.31 -12.88 -3.99
CA ASP A 128 -18.70 -13.29 -4.20
C ASP A 128 -19.68 -12.10 -4.12
N ASP A 129 -19.23 -10.96 -3.58
CA ASP A 129 -19.96 -9.69 -3.64
C ASP A 129 -20.18 -9.22 -5.07
N ILE A 130 -19.31 -9.60 -6.02
CA ILE A 130 -19.43 -9.19 -7.43
C ILE A 130 -20.73 -9.72 -8.02
N GLU A 131 -21.08 -10.98 -7.78
CA GLU A 131 -22.31 -11.55 -8.32
C GLU A 131 -23.57 -11.04 -7.61
N ALA A 132 -23.42 -10.46 -6.41
CA ALA A 132 -24.54 -9.97 -5.60
C ALA A 132 -24.79 -8.45 -5.72
N ALA A 133 -23.84 -7.67 -6.25
CA ALA A 133 -23.94 -6.22 -6.32
C ALA A 133 -24.94 -5.72 -7.39
N ASP A 134 -25.60 -4.59 -7.11
CA ASP A 134 -26.44 -3.86 -8.07
C ASP A 134 -25.67 -2.69 -8.68
N VAL A 135 -24.67 -2.18 -7.97
CA VAL A 135 -23.84 -1.05 -8.41
C VAL A 135 -22.37 -1.34 -8.15
N PHE A 136 -21.54 -1.08 -9.15
CA PHE A 136 -20.09 -1.01 -9.02
C PHE A 136 -19.64 0.44 -9.13
N VAL A 137 -18.83 0.89 -8.17
CA VAL A 137 -18.20 2.23 -8.22
C VAL A 137 -16.68 2.07 -8.18
N LEU A 138 -16.05 2.26 -9.32
CA LEU A 138 -14.60 2.16 -9.48
C LEU A 138 -13.97 3.53 -9.22
N TRP A 139 -13.34 3.69 -8.05
CA TRP A 139 -12.63 4.90 -7.65
C TRP A 139 -11.17 4.85 -8.10
N GLY A 140 -10.91 5.27 -9.35
CA GLY A 140 -9.59 5.29 -9.96
C GLY A 140 -9.00 3.90 -10.25
N SER A 141 -9.80 2.84 -10.12
CA SER A 141 -9.37 1.46 -10.42
C SER A 141 -9.53 1.17 -11.90
N ASN A 142 -8.41 0.98 -12.61
CA ASN A 142 -8.45 0.43 -13.97
C ASN A 142 -8.49 -1.10 -13.95
N MET A 143 -9.62 -1.66 -13.52
CA MET A 143 -9.76 -3.11 -13.32
C MET A 143 -9.60 -3.91 -14.61
N ALA A 144 -9.99 -3.34 -15.76
CA ALA A 144 -9.85 -3.99 -17.07
C ALA A 144 -8.42 -4.46 -17.38
N GLU A 145 -7.41 -3.75 -16.89
CA GLU A 145 -6.00 -4.04 -17.17
C GLU A 145 -5.24 -4.56 -15.94
N MET A 146 -5.62 -4.12 -14.74
CA MET A 146 -4.91 -4.42 -13.49
C MET A 146 -5.52 -5.57 -12.69
N HIS A 147 -6.84 -5.80 -12.80
CA HIS A 147 -7.53 -6.94 -12.17
C HIS A 147 -8.45 -7.65 -13.17
N PRO A 148 -7.94 -8.18 -14.30
CA PRO A 148 -8.78 -8.51 -15.45
C PRO A 148 -9.84 -9.58 -15.15
N ILE A 149 -9.52 -10.56 -14.29
CA ILE A 149 -10.48 -11.61 -13.93
C ILE A 149 -11.63 -11.07 -13.07
N LEU A 150 -11.34 -10.15 -12.14
CA LEU A 150 -12.41 -9.50 -11.38
C LEU A 150 -13.24 -8.59 -12.28
N TRP A 151 -12.59 -7.91 -13.24
CA TRP A 151 -13.30 -7.14 -14.26
C TRP A 151 -14.20 -8.00 -15.14
N THR A 152 -13.77 -9.21 -15.52
CA THR A 152 -14.61 -10.16 -16.25
C THR A 152 -15.85 -10.54 -15.43
N ARG A 153 -15.73 -10.74 -14.12
CA ARG A 153 -16.88 -11.02 -13.24
C ARG A 153 -17.84 -9.82 -13.15
N ILE A 154 -17.31 -8.60 -13.06
CA ILE A 154 -18.12 -7.36 -13.11
C ILE A 154 -18.84 -7.24 -14.46
N THR A 155 -18.13 -7.55 -15.55
CA THR A 155 -18.68 -7.53 -16.91
C THR A 155 -19.80 -8.54 -17.05
N ASP A 156 -19.61 -9.78 -16.60
CA ASP A 156 -20.65 -10.81 -16.60
C ASP A 156 -21.87 -10.34 -15.79
N ARG A 157 -21.67 -9.87 -14.54
CA ARG A 157 -22.76 -9.33 -13.72
C ARG A 157 -23.52 -8.23 -14.45
N ARG A 158 -22.83 -7.24 -15.02
CA ARG A 158 -23.45 -6.09 -15.70
C ARG A 158 -24.18 -6.48 -16.99
N LEU A 159 -23.62 -7.38 -17.79
CA LEU A 159 -24.21 -7.77 -19.08
C LEU A 159 -25.34 -8.79 -18.92
N SER A 160 -25.22 -9.71 -17.96
CA SER A 160 -26.24 -10.72 -17.64
C SER A 160 -27.40 -10.14 -16.79
N HIS A 161 -27.15 -9.08 -16.02
CA HIS A 161 -28.16 -8.35 -15.27
C HIS A 161 -28.16 -6.86 -15.65
N PRO A 162 -28.86 -6.46 -16.72
CA PRO A 162 -28.73 -5.12 -17.32
C PRO A 162 -29.23 -3.95 -16.44
N LYS A 163 -29.87 -4.25 -15.31
CA LYS A 163 -30.21 -3.24 -14.29
C LYS A 163 -29.01 -2.85 -13.43
N THR A 164 -27.99 -3.69 -13.35
CA THR A 164 -26.74 -3.38 -12.65
C THR A 164 -26.11 -2.14 -13.28
N ARG A 165 -25.49 -1.29 -12.46
CA ARG A 165 -24.83 -0.06 -12.91
C ARG A 165 -23.33 -0.13 -12.66
N VAL A 166 -22.55 0.39 -13.61
CA VAL A 166 -21.09 0.52 -13.48
C VAL A 166 -20.71 2.01 -13.59
N ALA A 167 -20.27 2.60 -12.48
CA ALA A 167 -19.69 3.94 -12.44
C ALA A 167 -18.16 3.83 -12.43
N VAL A 168 -17.49 4.50 -13.37
CA VAL A 168 -16.03 4.49 -13.47
C VAL A 168 -15.53 5.92 -13.35
N LEU A 169 -14.80 6.17 -12.26
CA LEU A 169 -14.18 7.45 -11.96
C LEU A 169 -12.68 7.32 -12.22
N SER A 170 -12.11 8.23 -13.01
CA SER A 170 -10.67 8.27 -13.26
C SER A 170 -10.17 9.68 -13.52
N THR A 171 -8.85 9.87 -13.48
CA THR A 171 -8.20 11.12 -13.90
C THR A 171 -7.92 11.14 -15.42
N PHE A 172 -8.06 10.00 -16.09
CA PHE A 172 -7.95 9.85 -17.55
C PHE A 172 -8.79 8.65 -18.03
N THR A 173 -9.25 8.69 -19.28
CA THR A 173 -10.03 7.59 -19.88
C THR A 173 -9.14 6.37 -20.13
N HIS A 174 -9.68 5.18 -19.82
CA HIS A 174 -9.01 3.88 -20.04
C HIS A 174 -10.05 2.78 -20.28
N ARG A 175 -9.63 1.53 -20.55
CA ARG A 175 -10.53 0.43 -20.99
C ARG A 175 -11.69 0.11 -20.05
N SER A 176 -11.57 0.37 -18.75
CA SER A 176 -12.73 0.20 -17.85
C SER A 176 -13.92 1.12 -18.20
N PHE A 177 -13.70 2.22 -18.93
CA PHE A 177 -14.78 3.10 -19.41
C PHE A 177 -15.66 2.44 -20.48
N ASP A 178 -15.18 1.39 -21.15
CA ASP A 178 -15.92 0.71 -22.23
C ASP A 178 -17.20 0.00 -21.72
N LEU A 179 -17.30 -0.24 -20.40
CA LEU A 179 -18.48 -0.80 -19.72
C LEU A 179 -19.25 0.26 -18.91
N ALA A 180 -18.73 1.47 -18.75
CA ALA A 180 -19.23 2.43 -17.77
C ALA A 180 -20.58 3.02 -18.18
N ASP A 181 -21.60 2.85 -17.33
CA ASP A 181 -22.87 3.57 -17.46
C ASP A 181 -22.75 5.02 -16.99
N ILE A 182 -21.81 5.29 -16.08
CA ILE A 182 -21.51 6.63 -15.54
C ILE A 182 -19.99 6.85 -15.61
N PRO A 183 -19.48 7.32 -16.76
CA PRO A 183 -18.07 7.68 -16.90
C PRO A 183 -17.81 9.07 -16.29
N VAL A 184 -16.82 9.15 -15.42
CA VAL A 184 -16.44 10.40 -14.73
C VAL A 184 -14.94 10.63 -14.86
N ILE A 185 -14.57 11.76 -15.45
CA ILE A 185 -13.20 12.27 -15.41
C ILE A 185 -13.12 13.39 -14.38
N PHE A 186 -12.23 13.26 -13.41
CA PHE A 186 -12.05 14.24 -12.33
C PHE A 186 -10.60 14.70 -12.21
N LYS A 187 -10.39 15.91 -11.69
CA LYS A 187 -9.04 16.44 -11.45
C LYS A 187 -8.34 15.66 -10.32
N PRO A 188 -7.03 15.37 -10.41
CA PRO A 188 -6.31 14.65 -9.37
C PRO A 188 -6.54 15.23 -7.96
N GLN A 189 -6.66 14.36 -6.96
CA GLN A 189 -6.89 14.68 -5.54
C GLN A 189 -8.29 15.24 -5.18
N THR A 190 -9.17 15.46 -6.17
CA THR A 190 -10.51 16.02 -5.91
C THR A 190 -11.57 14.98 -5.56
N ASP A 191 -11.20 13.69 -5.57
CA ASP A 191 -11.96 12.56 -5.03
C ASP A 191 -12.31 12.75 -3.55
N LEU A 192 -11.42 13.37 -2.76
CA LEU A 192 -11.71 13.79 -1.38
C LEU A 192 -12.98 14.65 -1.30
N ALA A 193 -13.11 15.65 -2.18
CA ALA A 193 -14.29 16.52 -2.21
C ALA A 193 -15.53 15.77 -2.70
N MET A 194 -15.38 14.86 -3.65
CA MET A 194 -16.47 14.04 -4.17
C MET A 194 -17.03 13.07 -3.11
N LEU A 195 -16.19 12.42 -2.31
CA LEU A 195 -16.67 11.56 -1.22
C LEU A 195 -17.38 12.35 -0.12
N ASN A 196 -16.88 13.53 0.24
CA ASN A 196 -17.59 14.42 1.17
C ASN A 196 -18.92 14.92 0.58
N PHE A 197 -18.98 15.18 -0.72
CA PHE A 197 -20.23 15.51 -1.40
C PHE A 197 -21.26 14.38 -1.27
N ILE A 198 -20.85 13.13 -1.50
CA ILE A 198 -21.74 11.96 -1.36
C ILE A 198 -22.23 11.82 0.09
N ALA A 199 -21.34 11.99 1.07
CA ALA A 199 -21.74 11.98 2.49
C ALA A 199 -22.75 13.10 2.82
N ASN A 200 -22.49 14.32 2.33
CA ASN A 200 -23.41 15.45 2.45
C ASN A 200 -24.77 15.18 1.80
N TYR A 201 -24.77 14.60 0.59
CA TYR A 201 -25.97 14.22 -0.14
C TYR A 201 -26.81 13.21 0.65
N ILE A 202 -26.20 12.13 1.16
CA ILE A 202 -26.90 11.12 1.97
C ILE A 202 -27.60 11.77 3.18
N ILE A 203 -26.92 12.70 3.86
CA ILE A 203 -27.46 13.41 5.02
C ILE A 203 -28.60 14.35 4.62
N ARG A 204 -28.38 15.22 3.62
CA ARG A 204 -29.37 16.22 3.16
C ARG A 204 -30.64 15.59 2.62
N ASN A 205 -30.55 14.38 2.06
CA ASN A 205 -31.68 13.65 1.51
C ASN A 205 -32.32 12.69 2.53
N ASN A 206 -31.92 12.75 3.81
CA ASN A 206 -32.41 11.91 4.90
C ASN A 206 -32.32 10.40 4.57
N LYS A 207 -31.20 9.99 3.96
CA LYS A 207 -30.90 8.61 3.55
C LYS A 207 -29.92 7.90 4.48
N VAL A 208 -29.60 8.50 5.62
CA VAL A 208 -28.77 7.86 6.66
C VAL A 208 -29.53 6.65 7.22
N ASN A 209 -28.85 5.51 7.28
CA ASN A 209 -29.33 4.34 8.02
C ASN A 209 -29.15 4.58 9.52
N LYS A 210 -30.14 5.24 10.15
CA LYS A 210 -30.06 5.69 11.54
C LYS A 210 -29.82 4.53 12.51
N ASP A 211 -30.47 3.39 12.29
CA ASP A 211 -30.32 2.22 13.16
C ASP A 211 -28.89 1.68 13.13
N PHE A 212 -28.29 1.57 11.93
CA PHE A 212 -26.90 1.14 11.79
C PHE A 212 -25.93 2.15 12.40
N VAL A 213 -26.08 3.44 12.06
CA VAL A 213 -25.22 4.51 12.55
C VAL A 213 -25.23 4.58 14.07
N ASN A 214 -26.41 4.53 14.69
CA ASN A 214 -26.54 4.61 16.15
C ASN A 214 -25.93 3.41 16.88
N LYS A 215 -26.00 2.20 16.30
CA LYS A 215 -25.55 0.97 16.96
C LYS A 215 -24.07 0.65 16.72
N TYR A 216 -23.56 0.99 15.53
CA TYR A 216 -22.29 0.43 15.04
C TYR A 216 -21.25 1.46 14.62
N THR A 217 -21.50 2.75 14.84
CA THR A 217 -20.57 3.80 14.41
C THR A 217 -20.29 4.83 15.49
N VAL A 218 -19.12 5.46 15.38
CA VAL A 218 -18.74 6.67 16.12
C VAL A 218 -18.11 7.65 15.13
N PHE A 219 -18.15 8.94 15.45
CA PHE A 219 -17.59 9.98 14.58
C PHE A 219 -16.32 10.58 15.17
N LYS A 220 -15.33 10.84 14.30
CA LYS A 220 -14.08 11.51 14.66
C LYS A 220 -13.70 12.56 13.62
N GLU A 221 -13.11 13.66 14.07
CA GLU A 221 -12.46 14.65 13.22
C GLU A 221 -10.94 14.46 13.31
N GLY A 222 -10.30 14.18 12.17
CA GLY A 222 -8.84 14.08 12.08
C GLY A 222 -8.18 15.46 11.99
N VAL A 223 -6.94 15.59 12.46
CA VAL A 223 -6.18 16.83 12.25
C VAL A 223 -5.95 17.06 10.76
N THR A 224 -5.92 18.32 10.36
CA THR A 224 -5.62 18.74 8.97
C THR A 224 -4.21 19.31 8.87
N ASP A 225 -3.77 19.70 7.67
CA ASP A 225 -2.45 20.34 7.48
C ASP A 225 -1.26 19.50 8.01
N ILE A 226 -1.19 18.26 7.55
CA ILE A 226 -0.26 17.22 8.03
C ILE A 226 1.06 17.14 7.23
N GLY A 227 1.30 18.07 6.31
CA GLY A 227 2.45 18.03 5.40
C GLY A 227 2.33 16.92 4.34
N TYR A 228 3.48 16.45 3.85
CA TYR A 228 3.54 15.54 2.69
C TYR A 228 4.57 14.42 2.83
N GLY A 229 5.12 14.20 4.03
CA GLY A 229 6.12 13.15 4.27
C GLY A 229 7.45 13.38 3.55
N LEU A 230 7.75 14.62 3.17
CA LEU A 230 9.01 15.03 2.56
C LEU A 230 10.13 15.10 3.61
N ARG A 231 11.35 15.47 3.21
CA ARG A 231 12.41 15.72 4.19
C ARG A 231 12.02 16.91 5.09
N PRO A 232 12.43 16.93 6.38
CA PRO A 232 12.03 17.97 7.34
C PRO A 232 12.38 19.40 6.92
N ASP A 233 13.43 19.56 6.12
CA ASP A 233 13.91 20.84 5.62
C ASP A 233 13.11 21.38 4.42
N ASN A 234 12.30 20.54 3.78
CA ASN A 234 11.47 20.92 2.64
C ASN A 234 10.44 22.00 3.02
N PRO A 235 10.22 23.03 2.18
CA PRO A 235 9.29 24.12 2.49
C PRO A 235 7.87 23.66 2.85
N LEU A 236 7.33 22.64 2.16
CA LEU A 236 5.99 22.12 2.44
C LEU A 236 5.92 21.41 3.79
N GLN A 237 7.03 20.80 4.23
CA GLN A 237 7.09 20.13 5.52
C GLN A 237 7.24 21.14 6.66
N LYS A 238 8.01 22.22 6.46
CA LYS A 238 8.11 23.34 7.41
C LYS A 238 6.81 24.13 7.55
N ALA A 239 6.06 24.27 6.46
CA ALA A 239 4.79 25.00 6.46
C ALA A 239 3.65 24.24 7.16
N ALA A 240 3.75 22.92 7.28
CA ALA A 240 2.69 22.08 7.84
C ALA A 240 2.60 22.20 9.36
N LYS A 241 1.40 22.49 9.88
CA LYS A 241 1.17 22.64 11.32
C LYS A 241 1.21 21.33 12.10
N ASN A 242 0.72 20.24 11.50
CA ASN A 242 0.46 18.98 12.23
C ASN A 242 1.30 17.79 11.72
N ALA A 243 2.43 18.08 11.05
CA ALA A 243 3.33 17.06 10.50
C ALA A 243 3.95 16.12 11.56
N GLY A 244 4.07 16.57 12.81
CA GLY A 244 4.64 15.77 13.91
C GLY A 244 3.70 14.67 14.43
N ASN A 245 2.39 14.85 14.29
CA ASN A 245 1.39 13.87 14.71
C ASN A 245 0.22 13.78 13.71
N PRO A 246 0.49 13.32 12.48
CA PRO A 246 -0.48 13.39 11.37
C PRO A 246 -1.69 12.46 11.53
N ASN A 247 -1.67 11.57 12.52
CA ASN A 247 -2.71 10.56 12.74
C ASN A 247 -3.73 10.96 13.81
N GLU A 248 -3.50 12.06 14.53
CA GLU A 248 -4.37 12.50 15.62
C GLU A 248 -5.80 12.77 15.14
N SER A 249 -6.75 12.51 16.04
CA SER A 249 -8.17 12.76 15.81
C SER A 249 -8.89 12.88 17.14
N LYS A 250 -10.00 13.63 17.14
CA LYS A 250 -10.86 13.81 18.31
C LYS A 250 -12.26 13.25 18.02
N PRO A 251 -12.99 12.74 19.04
CA PRO A 251 -14.39 12.40 18.87
C PRO A 251 -15.22 13.64 18.53
N ILE A 252 -16.24 13.48 17.70
CA ILE A 252 -17.24 14.51 17.36
C ILE A 252 -18.63 13.89 17.35
N THR A 253 -19.68 14.72 17.29
CA THR A 253 -21.05 14.25 17.10
C THR A 253 -21.38 13.99 15.62
N PHE A 254 -22.49 13.31 15.36
CA PHE A 254 -23.06 13.22 14.01
C PHE A 254 -23.37 14.60 13.44
N ASP A 255 -23.90 15.53 14.24
CA ASP A 255 -24.25 16.88 13.81
C ASP A 255 -23.01 17.71 13.43
N ASP A 256 -21.91 17.55 14.17
CA ASP A 256 -20.63 18.15 13.81
C ASP A 256 -20.12 17.61 12.47
N PHE A 257 -20.24 16.29 12.24
CA PHE A 257 -19.88 15.68 10.97
C PHE A 257 -20.77 16.20 9.82
N ALA A 258 -22.08 16.27 10.03
CA ALA A 258 -23.04 16.81 9.07
C ALA A 258 -22.70 18.27 8.70
N LYS A 259 -22.39 19.10 9.69
CA LYS A 259 -21.94 20.49 9.51
C LYS A 259 -20.58 20.59 8.80
N PHE A 260 -19.69 19.62 9.03
CA PHE A 260 -18.41 19.57 8.31
C PHE A 260 -18.63 19.29 6.82
N VAL A 261 -19.38 18.23 6.49
CA VAL A 261 -19.59 17.83 5.10
C VAL A 261 -20.53 18.77 4.34
N SER A 262 -21.36 19.56 5.03
CA SER A 262 -22.25 20.54 4.38
C SER A 262 -21.51 21.61 3.56
N LYS A 263 -20.21 21.81 3.82
CA LYS A 263 -19.32 22.69 3.04
C LYS A 263 -19.04 22.16 1.63
N TYR A 264 -19.26 20.87 1.39
CA TYR A 264 -19.02 20.18 0.13
C TYR A 264 -20.33 20.07 -0.64
N ASP A 265 -20.85 21.21 -1.10
CA ASP A 265 -22.04 21.27 -1.95
C ASP A 265 -21.71 21.00 -3.43
N ALA A 266 -22.75 20.89 -4.26
CA ALA A 266 -22.59 20.57 -5.68
C ALA A 266 -21.77 21.64 -6.43
N ASP A 267 -21.89 22.92 -6.04
CA ASP A 267 -21.26 24.05 -6.71
C ASP A 267 -19.75 24.05 -6.45
N TYR A 268 -19.35 23.95 -5.19
CA TYR A 268 -17.96 23.85 -4.78
C TYR A 268 -17.30 22.60 -5.39
N VAL A 269 -17.95 21.45 -5.26
CA VAL A 269 -17.36 20.16 -5.66
C VAL A 269 -17.28 20.05 -7.18
N SER A 270 -18.30 20.50 -7.90
CA SER A 270 -18.27 20.53 -9.38
C SER A 270 -17.18 21.44 -9.90
N LYS A 271 -17.06 22.67 -9.35
CA LYS A 271 -16.00 23.61 -9.71
C LYS A 271 -14.60 23.05 -9.43
N LEU A 272 -14.41 22.44 -8.26
CA LEU A 272 -13.12 21.90 -7.84
C LEU A 272 -12.72 20.70 -8.69
N SER A 273 -13.61 19.70 -8.81
CA SER A 273 -13.31 18.43 -9.47
C SER A 273 -13.35 18.49 -10.99
N GLY A 274 -14.07 19.48 -11.56
CA GLY A 274 -14.39 19.52 -12.98
C GLY A 274 -15.54 18.59 -13.39
N VAL A 275 -16.17 17.88 -12.44
CA VAL A 275 -17.27 16.96 -12.71
C VAL A 275 -18.60 17.73 -12.71
N PRO A 276 -19.46 17.59 -13.73
CA PRO A 276 -20.79 18.20 -13.75
C PRO A 276 -21.65 17.81 -12.55
N LYS A 277 -22.41 18.76 -12.00
CA LYS A 277 -23.33 18.56 -10.86
C LYS A 277 -24.23 17.32 -11.04
N LYS A 278 -24.83 17.19 -12.23
CA LYS A 278 -25.70 16.06 -12.56
C LYS A 278 -25.00 14.69 -12.42
N GLN A 279 -23.73 14.59 -12.81
CA GLN A 279 -22.97 13.35 -12.65
C GLN A 279 -22.62 13.07 -11.18
N LEU A 280 -22.31 14.11 -10.41
CA LEU A 280 -22.09 13.99 -8.96
C LEU A 280 -23.36 13.50 -8.25
N GLU A 281 -24.52 14.07 -8.58
CA GLU A 281 -25.82 13.68 -8.03
C GLU A 281 -26.20 12.24 -8.42
N GLN A 282 -25.98 11.86 -9.69
CA GLN A 282 -26.18 10.49 -10.15
C GLN A 282 -25.34 9.50 -9.36
N LEU A 283 -24.06 9.82 -9.12
CA LEU A 283 -23.17 8.98 -8.32
C LEU A 283 -23.62 8.90 -6.86
N ALA A 284 -23.99 10.03 -6.26
CA ALA A 284 -24.42 10.08 -4.86
C ALA A 284 -25.72 9.31 -4.61
N GLU A 285 -26.67 9.35 -5.56
CA GLU A 285 -27.93 8.62 -5.47
C GLU A 285 -27.71 7.10 -5.40
N LEU A 286 -26.73 6.56 -6.13
CA LEU A 286 -26.40 5.12 -6.05
C LEU A 286 -26.05 4.68 -4.63
N TYR A 287 -25.32 5.52 -3.89
CA TYR A 287 -25.03 5.26 -2.48
C TYR A 287 -26.25 5.48 -1.60
N ALA A 288 -27.05 6.52 -1.88
CA ALA A 288 -28.15 6.95 -1.02
C ALA A 288 -29.41 6.06 -1.11
N ASP A 289 -29.65 5.37 -2.24
CA ASP A 289 -30.81 4.47 -2.37
C ASP A 289 -30.62 3.21 -1.49
N PRO A 290 -31.46 2.99 -0.46
CA PRO A 290 -31.32 1.84 0.45
C PRO A 290 -31.54 0.49 -0.23
N ASN A 291 -32.14 0.45 -1.43
CA ASN A 291 -32.45 -0.78 -2.15
C ASN A 291 -31.31 -1.26 -3.06
N LEU A 292 -30.29 -0.43 -3.29
CA LEU A 292 -29.16 -0.77 -4.13
C LEU A 292 -28.00 -1.34 -3.31
N LYS A 293 -27.53 -2.52 -3.69
CA LYS A 293 -26.30 -3.10 -3.16
C LYS A 293 -25.09 -2.49 -3.87
N VAL A 294 -24.21 -1.83 -3.12
CA VAL A 294 -23.10 -1.06 -3.67
C VAL A 294 -21.77 -1.72 -3.35
N MET A 295 -21.00 -2.04 -4.38
CA MET A 295 -19.60 -2.45 -4.27
C MET A 295 -18.69 -1.30 -4.72
N SER A 296 -17.96 -0.70 -3.79
CA SER A 296 -16.95 0.32 -4.09
C SER A 296 -15.58 -0.34 -4.23
N LEU A 297 -14.86 0.00 -5.30
CA LEU A 297 -13.60 -0.65 -5.66
C LEU A 297 -12.51 0.40 -5.91
N TRP A 298 -11.47 0.42 -5.08
CA TRP A 298 -10.33 1.33 -5.27
C TRP A 298 -9.01 0.56 -5.24
N THR A 299 -8.01 1.10 -5.94
CA THR A 299 -6.63 0.56 -6.00
C THR A 299 -5.64 1.70 -5.72
N MET A 300 -4.70 1.98 -6.64
CA MET A 300 -3.63 2.96 -6.41
C MET A 300 -4.11 4.41 -6.50
N GLY A 301 -5.23 4.69 -7.18
CA GLY A 301 -5.81 6.04 -7.19
C GLY A 301 -6.04 6.61 -5.79
N PHE A 302 -6.49 5.75 -4.87
CA PHE A 302 -6.65 6.10 -3.46
C PHE A 302 -5.38 5.86 -2.63
N ASN A 303 -4.58 4.85 -2.95
CA ASN A 303 -3.50 4.46 -2.05
C ASN A 303 -2.19 5.23 -2.32
N GLN A 304 -1.86 5.51 -3.59
CA GLN A 304 -0.73 6.34 -4.02
C GLN A 304 -1.15 7.82 -4.09
N HIS A 305 -1.61 8.30 -2.94
CA HIS A 305 -2.26 9.58 -2.79
C HIS A 305 -1.74 10.24 -1.51
N THR A 306 -1.42 11.52 -1.53
CA THR A 306 -0.80 12.20 -0.37
C THR A 306 -1.76 12.39 0.80
N ARG A 307 -3.05 12.12 0.59
CA ARG A 307 -4.08 11.94 1.63
C ARG A 307 -4.74 10.57 1.52
N GLY A 308 -3.98 9.55 1.12
CA GLY A 308 -4.51 8.22 0.78
C GLY A 308 -5.18 7.50 1.94
N THR A 309 -4.67 7.69 3.16
CA THR A 309 -5.37 7.22 4.36
C THR A 309 -6.74 7.87 4.48
N TRP A 310 -6.84 9.20 4.31
CA TRP A 310 -8.12 9.91 4.44
C TRP A 310 -9.13 9.45 3.40
N VAL A 311 -8.76 9.35 2.13
CA VAL A 311 -9.70 8.95 1.07
C VAL A 311 -10.22 7.52 1.28
N ASN A 312 -9.40 6.61 1.82
CA ASN A 312 -9.86 5.29 2.29
C ASN A 312 -10.92 5.42 3.41
N ASN A 313 -10.65 6.21 4.45
CA ASN A 313 -11.61 6.45 5.54
C ASN A 313 -12.92 7.06 5.01
N MET A 314 -12.83 8.00 4.07
CA MET A 314 -13.99 8.69 3.48
C MET A 314 -14.82 7.76 2.59
N ALA A 315 -14.20 6.80 1.91
CA ALA A 315 -14.89 5.75 1.20
C ALA A 315 -15.67 4.84 2.17
N TYR A 316 -15.11 4.52 3.34
CA TYR A 316 -15.85 3.83 4.38
C TYR A 316 -17.01 4.67 4.93
N ASN A 317 -16.85 5.99 5.10
CA ASN A 317 -17.92 6.85 5.61
C ASN A 317 -19.21 6.71 4.80
N VAL A 318 -19.15 6.72 3.47
CA VAL A 318 -20.36 6.62 2.63
C VAL A 318 -21.05 5.25 2.75
N HIS A 319 -20.29 4.18 3.00
CA HIS A 319 -20.84 2.86 3.30
C HIS A 319 -21.39 2.76 4.73
N LEU A 320 -20.71 3.34 5.72
CA LEU A 320 -21.12 3.32 7.12
C LEU A 320 -22.38 4.17 7.36
N LEU A 321 -22.51 5.32 6.69
CA LEU A 321 -23.72 6.16 6.74
C LEU A 321 -24.96 5.44 6.23
N THR A 322 -24.79 4.47 5.33
CA THR A 322 -25.87 3.74 4.66
C THR A 322 -26.03 2.31 5.18
N GLY A 323 -25.12 1.83 6.04
CA GLY A 323 -25.09 0.45 6.52
C GLY A 323 -24.77 -0.59 5.43
N LYS A 324 -24.21 -0.15 4.29
CA LYS A 324 -23.91 -0.98 3.12
C LYS A 324 -22.55 -1.66 3.25
N ILE A 325 -22.38 -2.55 4.22
CA ILE A 325 -21.10 -3.20 4.51
C ILE A 325 -21.30 -4.64 5.01
N ALA A 326 -20.31 -5.51 4.79
CA ALA A 326 -20.24 -6.88 5.35
C ALA A 326 -21.48 -7.76 5.04
N THR A 327 -22.15 -7.51 3.92
CA THR A 327 -23.27 -8.33 3.43
C THR A 327 -23.13 -8.55 1.93
N PRO A 328 -23.64 -9.67 1.37
CA PRO A 328 -23.44 -10.01 -0.04
C PRO A 328 -23.85 -8.89 -1.00
N GLY A 329 -22.85 -8.29 -1.67
CA GLY A 329 -22.97 -7.22 -2.67
C GLY A 329 -22.85 -5.79 -2.12
N ASN A 330 -22.81 -5.61 -0.79
CA ASN A 330 -22.64 -4.34 -0.11
C ASN A 330 -21.23 -4.28 0.51
N SER A 331 -20.28 -3.76 -0.26
CA SER A 331 -18.87 -4.07 -0.04
C SER A 331 -17.94 -2.89 -0.41
N PRO A 332 -17.39 -2.17 0.58
CA PRO A 332 -16.27 -1.25 0.36
C PRO A 332 -14.97 -2.06 0.26
N PHE A 333 -14.54 -2.35 -0.97
CA PHE A 333 -13.53 -3.34 -1.27
C PHE A 333 -12.22 -2.70 -1.77
N SER A 334 -11.22 -2.62 -0.87
CA SER A 334 -9.86 -2.22 -1.25
C SER A 334 -9.18 -3.34 -2.05
N LEU A 335 -8.87 -3.07 -3.32
CA LEU A 335 -8.19 -4.02 -4.18
C LEU A 335 -6.69 -4.05 -3.90
N THR A 336 -6.17 -5.25 -3.67
CA THR A 336 -4.73 -5.47 -3.50
C THR A 336 -4.07 -5.75 -4.85
N GLY A 337 -2.91 -5.13 -5.09
CA GLY A 337 -2.20 -5.25 -6.37
C GLY A 337 -1.27 -6.46 -6.49
N GLN A 338 -0.41 -6.68 -5.50
CA GLN A 338 0.58 -7.77 -5.51
C GLN A 338 -0.04 -9.10 -5.04
N PRO A 339 0.46 -10.25 -5.52
CA PRO A 339 -0.14 -11.55 -5.25
C PRO A 339 -0.18 -11.94 -3.77
N SER A 340 0.77 -11.47 -2.95
CA SER A 340 0.84 -11.75 -1.52
C SER A 340 1.19 -10.48 -0.71
N ALA A 341 0.74 -9.31 -1.16
CA ALA A 341 0.81 -8.12 -0.31
C ALA A 341 -0.05 -8.30 0.97
N CYS A 342 -1.20 -8.99 0.87
CA CYS A 342 -1.97 -9.49 2.01
C CYS A 342 -1.15 -10.53 2.81
N GLY A 343 -1.15 -11.78 2.31
CA GLY A 343 -0.58 -12.97 2.96
C GLY A 343 0.83 -12.82 3.49
N THR A 344 1.68 -12.08 2.80
CA THR A 344 3.07 -11.89 3.22
C THR A 344 3.30 -10.52 3.84
N ALA A 345 3.19 -9.44 3.09
CA ALA A 345 3.65 -8.15 3.61
C ALA A 345 2.82 -7.67 4.82
N ARG A 346 1.50 -7.78 4.74
CA ARG A 346 0.55 -7.27 5.74
C ARG A 346 0.30 -8.25 6.87
N GLU A 347 -0.04 -9.51 6.57
CA GLU A 347 -0.39 -10.50 7.60
C GLU A 347 0.83 -10.89 8.45
N VAL A 348 1.99 -11.15 7.84
CA VAL A 348 3.25 -11.38 8.57
C VAL A 348 3.80 -10.10 9.19
N GLY A 349 3.46 -8.93 8.63
CA GLY A 349 3.91 -7.64 9.14
C GLY A 349 5.38 -7.36 8.82
N THR A 350 5.79 -7.53 7.56
CA THR A 350 7.16 -7.24 7.09
C THR A 350 7.41 -5.74 6.88
N PHE A 351 6.87 -4.91 7.76
CA PHE A 351 6.98 -3.45 7.75
C PHE A 351 7.77 -2.93 8.94
N SER A 352 8.25 -1.70 8.81
CA SER A 352 9.18 -1.13 9.79
C SER A 352 8.57 -0.87 11.16
N HIS A 353 7.24 -0.91 11.27
CA HIS A 353 6.47 -0.63 12.48
C HIS A 353 5.68 -1.85 12.98
N ARG A 354 5.73 -2.98 12.27
CA ARG A 354 4.82 -4.11 12.45
C ARG A 354 5.46 -5.31 13.16
N LEU A 355 4.59 -6.12 13.72
CA LEU A 355 4.74 -7.54 14.05
C LEU A 355 3.60 -8.30 13.33
N PRO A 356 3.60 -9.66 13.32
CA PRO A 356 2.54 -10.44 12.68
C PRO A 356 1.13 -10.13 13.21
N ALA A 357 0.10 -10.37 12.40
CA ALA A 357 -1.31 -10.26 12.77
C ALA A 357 -1.68 -8.90 13.40
N ASP A 358 -1.56 -7.82 12.61
CA ASP A 358 -1.85 -6.42 12.98
C ASP A 358 -1.10 -5.84 14.18
N MET A 359 -0.25 -6.64 14.82
CA MET A 359 0.60 -6.19 15.89
C MET A 359 1.61 -5.14 15.41
N VAL A 360 2.07 -4.34 16.38
CA VAL A 360 2.96 -3.21 16.17
C VAL A 360 4.09 -3.24 17.18
N VAL A 361 5.27 -2.85 16.74
CA VAL A 361 6.49 -2.87 17.58
C VAL A 361 6.39 -1.89 18.74
N THR A 362 5.53 -0.89 18.67
CA THR A 362 5.36 0.14 19.71
C THR A 362 4.57 -0.34 20.92
N ASN A 363 3.75 -1.40 20.78
CA ASN A 363 2.96 -1.94 21.89
C ASN A 363 3.79 -2.98 22.67
N PRO A 364 4.04 -2.79 23.97
CA PRO A 364 4.85 -3.73 24.76
C PRO A 364 4.23 -5.14 24.82
N LYS A 365 2.90 -5.27 24.89
CA LYS A 365 2.22 -6.58 24.92
C LYS A 365 2.39 -7.33 23.61
N HIS A 366 2.42 -6.60 22.49
CA HIS A 366 2.66 -7.20 21.17
C HIS A 366 4.08 -7.73 21.04
N ARG A 367 5.07 -6.98 21.56
CA ARG A 367 6.47 -7.45 21.62
C ARG A 367 6.61 -8.66 22.52
N GLU A 368 6.00 -8.63 23.71
CA GLU A 368 6.01 -9.74 24.66
C GLU A 368 5.44 -11.02 24.04
N GLU A 369 4.30 -10.94 23.33
CA GLU A 369 3.71 -12.10 22.66
C GLU A 369 4.61 -12.66 21.55
N ALA A 370 5.19 -11.78 20.72
CA ALA A 370 6.13 -12.20 19.69
C ALA A 370 7.40 -12.82 20.29
N GLU A 371 7.95 -12.25 21.36
CA GLU A 371 9.11 -12.78 22.10
C GLU A 371 8.80 -14.15 22.72
N ARG A 372 7.60 -14.34 23.29
CA ARG A 372 7.13 -15.61 23.83
C ARG A 372 7.04 -16.68 22.75
N ILE A 373 6.39 -16.40 21.61
CA ILE A 373 6.29 -17.35 20.49
C ILE A 373 7.68 -17.67 19.93
N TRP A 374 8.55 -16.67 19.80
CA TRP A 374 9.89 -16.83 19.23
C TRP A 374 10.94 -17.31 20.23
N LYS A 375 10.58 -17.55 21.49
CA LYS A 375 11.46 -17.97 22.58
C LYS A 375 12.67 -17.04 22.76
N LEU A 376 12.40 -15.73 22.75
CA LEU A 376 13.41 -14.70 22.88
C LEU A 376 13.48 -14.18 24.32
N PRO A 377 14.63 -13.68 24.77
CA PRO A 377 14.72 -12.90 25.99
C PRO A 377 13.78 -11.66 25.92
N PRO A 378 13.15 -11.27 27.05
CA PRO A 378 12.33 -10.06 27.09
C PRO A 378 13.11 -8.81 26.64
N GLY A 379 12.49 -7.97 25.81
CA GLY A 379 13.10 -6.74 25.28
C GLY A 379 14.09 -6.97 24.13
N THR A 380 14.09 -8.16 23.52
CA THR A 380 14.86 -8.42 22.30
C THR A 380 14.36 -7.58 21.13
N ILE A 381 13.04 -7.49 20.93
CA ILE A 381 12.43 -6.78 19.81
C ILE A 381 12.52 -5.26 20.04
N PRO A 382 13.02 -4.46 19.07
CA PRO A 382 13.09 -3.01 19.22
C PRO A 382 11.70 -2.37 19.29
N ASP A 383 11.54 -1.39 20.17
CA ASP A 383 10.26 -0.73 20.48
C ASP A 383 9.93 0.47 19.59
N LYS A 384 10.92 0.95 18.81
CA LYS A 384 10.77 2.08 17.89
C LYS A 384 10.60 1.59 16.44
N PRO A 385 9.67 2.18 15.67
CA PRO A 385 9.60 1.93 14.23
C PRO A 385 10.93 2.23 13.54
N GLY A 386 11.31 1.37 12.60
CA GLY A 386 12.47 1.55 11.74
C GLY A 386 12.16 2.40 10.50
N TYR A 387 13.09 2.39 9.55
CA TYR A 387 12.96 3.16 8.32
C TYR A 387 11.97 2.52 7.35
N HIS A 388 10.91 3.25 6.98
CA HIS A 388 10.00 2.87 5.90
C HIS A 388 10.64 3.07 4.52
N ALA A 389 10.08 2.49 3.45
CA ALA A 389 10.67 2.47 2.09
C ALA A 389 11.32 3.79 1.62
N VAL A 390 10.57 4.90 1.63
CA VAL A 390 11.08 6.22 1.23
C VAL A 390 12.19 6.72 2.18
N LEU A 391 12.07 6.45 3.48
CA LEU A 391 13.07 6.83 4.46
C LEU A 391 14.35 5.99 4.32
N GLN A 392 14.25 4.71 3.93
CA GLN A 392 15.43 3.88 3.66
C GLN A 392 16.28 4.49 2.55
N ASN A 393 15.68 4.94 1.43
CA ASN A 393 16.43 5.61 0.35
C ASN A 393 17.10 6.90 0.84
N ARG A 394 16.41 7.70 1.66
CA ARG A 394 17.01 8.90 2.29
C ARG A 394 18.18 8.55 3.21
N MET A 395 18.05 7.49 4.02
CA MET A 395 19.10 7.05 4.95
C MET A 395 20.28 6.42 4.21
N LEU A 396 20.05 5.76 3.07
CA LEU A 396 21.11 5.31 2.17
C LEU A 396 21.88 6.50 1.61
N ARG A 397 21.18 7.50 1.06
CA ARG A 397 21.81 8.75 0.57
C ARG A 397 22.65 9.41 1.67
N ASP A 398 22.07 9.53 2.86
CA ASP A 398 22.71 10.19 4.01
C ASP A 398 23.83 9.34 4.66
N GLY A 399 24.06 8.11 4.17
CA GLY A 399 25.09 7.20 4.71
C GLY A 399 24.81 6.69 6.12
N LYS A 400 23.53 6.64 6.50
CA LYS A 400 23.02 6.15 7.80
C LYS A 400 22.49 4.71 7.74
N LEU A 401 22.20 4.19 6.55
CA LEU A 401 21.89 2.79 6.27
C LEU A 401 23.01 2.26 5.37
N ASN A 402 23.79 1.28 5.84
CA ASN A 402 25.09 0.94 5.23
C ASN A 402 25.27 -0.53 4.86
N ALA A 403 24.46 -1.45 5.38
CA ALA A 403 24.36 -2.81 4.86
C ALA A 403 22.89 -3.10 4.55
N TYR A 404 22.59 -3.28 3.26
CA TYR A 404 21.22 -3.26 2.78
C TYR A 404 20.95 -4.41 1.82
N TRP A 405 19.91 -5.18 2.09
CA TRP A 405 19.54 -6.34 1.28
C TRP A 405 18.15 -6.18 0.68
N VAL A 406 18.07 -6.21 -0.64
CA VAL A 406 16.84 -6.14 -1.42
C VAL A 406 16.48 -7.54 -1.91
N GLN A 407 15.23 -7.96 -1.79
CA GLN A 407 14.76 -9.23 -2.34
C GLN A 407 13.41 -9.10 -3.07
N VAL A 408 13.29 -9.77 -4.22
CA VAL A 408 12.03 -9.94 -4.98
C VAL A 408 11.36 -8.61 -5.34
N ASN A 409 12.17 -7.58 -5.60
CA ASN A 409 11.69 -6.29 -6.05
C ASN A 409 12.78 -5.51 -6.80
N ASN A 410 12.35 -4.56 -7.63
CA ASN A 410 13.22 -3.72 -8.44
C ASN A 410 13.08 -2.23 -8.03
N ASN A 411 13.40 -1.93 -6.76
CA ASN A 411 13.14 -0.61 -6.16
C ASN A 411 13.91 0.56 -6.79
N MET A 412 15.03 0.32 -7.47
CA MET A 412 15.69 1.38 -8.25
C MET A 412 14.76 1.91 -9.34
N GLN A 413 14.02 1.02 -10.00
CA GLN A 413 13.03 1.37 -11.01
C GLN A 413 11.70 1.84 -10.41
N ALA A 414 11.29 1.22 -9.30
CA ALA A 414 9.94 1.38 -8.77
C ALA A 414 9.79 2.53 -7.76
N ALA A 415 10.86 2.93 -7.06
CA ALA A 415 10.79 4.04 -6.12
C ALA A 415 10.69 5.37 -6.85
N ALA A 416 9.86 6.27 -6.32
CA ALA A 416 9.84 7.65 -6.77
C ALA A 416 11.20 8.33 -6.55
N ASN A 417 11.50 9.31 -7.39
CA ASN A 417 12.64 10.20 -7.22
C ASN A 417 14.01 9.50 -7.18
N MET A 418 14.21 8.58 -8.14
CA MET A 418 15.41 7.76 -8.28
C MET A 418 16.71 8.58 -8.25
N MET A 419 16.74 9.71 -8.97
CA MET A 419 17.96 10.50 -9.15
C MET A 419 18.35 11.31 -7.91
N GLU A 420 17.41 11.68 -7.05
CA GLU A 420 17.73 12.46 -5.85
C GLU A 420 18.13 11.58 -4.66
N GLU A 421 17.46 10.43 -4.46
CA GLU A 421 17.60 9.63 -3.25
C GLU A 421 18.14 8.22 -3.53
N THR A 422 17.47 7.45 -4.39
CA THR A 422 17.73 6.01 -4.54
C THR A 422 19.08 5.71 -5.16
N LEU A 423 19.38 6.26 -6.34
CA LEU A 423 20.62 5.99 -7.07
C LEU A 423 21.85 6.54 -6.31
N PRO A 424 21.87 7.81 -5.85
CA PRO A 424 22.97 8.31 -5.02
C PRO A 424 23.14 7.50 -3.74
N GLY A 425 22.05 7.03 -3.12
CA GLY A 425 22.09 6.18 -1.93
C GLY A 425 22.68 4.79 -2.18
N TYR A 426 22.28 4.11 -3.25
CA TYR A 426 22.81 2.78 -3.59
C TYR A 426 24.29 2.86 -3.99
N ARG A 427 24.68 3.91 -4.69
CA ARG A 427 26.06 4.12 -5.14
C ARG A 427 26.95 4.84 -4.12
N ASN A 428 26.41 5.26 -2.99
CA ASN A 428 27.21 5.84 -1.90
C ASN A 428 28.28 4.82 -1.45
N PRO A 429 29.58 5.19 -1.46
CA PRO A 429 30.67 4.25 -1.14
C PRO A 429 30.66 3.76 0.32
N LYS A 430 29.89 4.42 1.20
CA LYS A 430 29.68 3.97 2.58
C LYS A 430 28.73 2.77 2.70
N ASN A 431 28.01 2.45 1.63
CA ASN A 431 26.94 1.47 1.66
C ASN A 431 27.34 0.21 0.88
N PHE A 432 26.94 -0.94 1.40
CA PHE A 432 27.00 -2.24 0.73
C PHE A 432 25.57 -2.70 0.41
N ILE A 433 25.30 -2.91 -0.87
CA ILE A 433 23.98 -3.23 -1.41
C ILE A 433 23.98 -4.65 -1.96
N VAL A 434 23.10 -5.50 -1.41
CA VAL A 434 22.83 -6.85 -1.88
C VAL A 434 21.47 -6.88 -2.55
N VAL A 435 21.35 -7.54 -3.70
CA VAL A 435 20.07 -7.75 -4.40
C VAL A 435 19.91 -9.23 -4.73
N SER A 436 18.82 -9.84 -4.26
CA SER A 436 18.38 -11.17 -4.71
C SER A 436 17.29 -11.00 -5.77
N ASP A 437 17.57 -11.49 -6.98
CA ASP A 437 16.68 -11.38 -8.13
C ASP A 437 16.86 -12.59 -9.06
N ALA A 438 15.82 -12.92 -9.83
CA ALA A 438 15.89 -13.99 -10.83
C ALA A 438 16.56 -13.53 -12.14
N TYR A 439 16.55 -12.22 -12.40
CA TYR A 439 17.06 -11.59 -13.63
C TYR A 439 17.97 -10.39 -13.35
N PRO A 440 18.83 -10.02 -14.30
CA PRO A 440 19.49 -8.73 -14.30
C PRO A 440 18.45 -7.59 -14.34
N THR A 441 18.44 -6.74 -13.32
CA THR A 441 17.56 -5.58 -13.22
C THR A 441 18.36 -4.30 -13.00
N VAL A 442 17.76 -3.13 -13.22
CA VAL A 442 18.42 -1.84 -12.90
C VAL A 442 18.76 -1.72 -11.40
N THR A 443 18.01 -2.39 -10.53
CA THR A 443 18.34 -2.51 -9.09
C THR A 443 19.59 -3.37 -8.89
N ALA A 444 19.66 -4.54 -9.53
CA ALA A 444 20.83 -5.42 -9.48
C ALA A 444 22.08 -4.74 -10.06
N LEU A 445 21.96 -4.04 -11.19
CA LEU A 445 23.05 -3.27 -11.80
C LEU A 445 23.58 -2.16 -10.88
N SER A 446 22.73 -1.61 -10.03
CA SER A 446 23.11 -0.57 -9.05
C SER A 446 23.69 -1.14 -7.75
N ALA A 447 23.58 -2.45 -7.54
CA ALA A 447 24.05 -3.16 -6.35
C ALA A 447 25.56 -3.37 -6.34
N ASP A 448 26.04 -4.01 -5.27
CA ASP A 448 27.43 -4.44 -5.09
C ASP A 448 27.58 -5.95 -5.12
N LEU A 449 26.55 -6.66 -4.66
CA LEU A 449 26.42 -8.11 -4.70
C LEU A 449 25.03 -8.48 -5.25
N ILE A 450 25.00 -9.36 -6.23
CA ILE A 450 23.78 -9.93 -6.81
C ILE A 450 23.73 -11.41 -6.46
N LEU A 451 22.58 -11.89 -5.97
CA LEU A 451 22.33 -13.28 -5.62
C LEU A 451 21.26 -13.86 -6.57
N PRO A 452 21.56 -14.96 -7.29
CA PRO A 452 20.65 -15.61 -8.24
C PRO A 452 19.52 -16.39 -7.57
#